data_AF-A0A062TZW6-F1
#
_entry.id   AF-A0A062TZW6-F1
#
_cell.length_a   1.000
_cell.length_b   1.000
_cell.length_c   1.000
_cell.angle_alpha   90.00
_cell.angle_beta   90.00
_cell.angle_gamma   90.00
#
_symmetry.space_group_name_H-M   'P 1'
#
loop_
_entity.id
_entity.type
_entity.pdbx_description
1 polymer ?
#
loop_
_entity_poly.entity_id
_entity_poly.type
_entity_poly.pdbx_seq_one_letter_code
_entity_poly.pdbx_strand_id
1 'polypeptide(L)' 'MPPSFQELIGEFPEAFERILELESVDPDFVRLAKEYDSINAALQLFETSIDPVSNGHHKDLRRRKIYLKQKICTRISD' A
#
# COMPACT_ATOMS: atom_id res chain seq x y z
N MET A 1 -4.12 -9.09 -13.03
CA MET A 1 -5.13 -8.29 -12.32
C MET A 1 -4.64 -6.86 -12.25
N PRO A 2 -5.50 -5.84 -12.46
CA PRO A 2 -5.16 -4.49 -12.02
C PRO A 2 -4.85 -4.54 -10.51
N PRO A 3 -4.00 -3.64 -9.99
CA PRO A 3 -3.71 -3.60 -8.56
C PRO A 3 -5.02 -3.56 -7.78
N SER A 4 -5.18 -4.47 -6.83
CA SER A 4 -6.40 -4.55 -6.02
C SER A 4 -6.38 -3.40 -5.03
N PHE A 5 -6.93 -2.24 -5.41
CA PHE A 5 -7.11 -1.08 -4.51
C PHE A 5 -8.00 -1.40 -3.29
N GLN A 6 -8.51 -2.63 -3.19
CA GLN A 6 -9.31 -3.16 -2.08
C GLN A 6 -8.68 -2.93 -0.71
N GLU A 7 -7.36 -3.07 -0.57
CA GLU A 7 -6.68 -2.79 0.70
C GLU A 7 -6.78 -1.32 1.11
N LEU A 8 -6.57 -0.41 0.15
CA LEU A 8 -6.70 1.03 0.40
C LEU A 8 -8.15 1.42 0.63
N ILE A 9 -9.08 0.82 -0.10
CA ILE A 9 -10.52 1.02 0.09
C ILE A 9 -10.96 0.52 1.47
N GLY A 10 -10.40 -0.60 1.94
CA GLY A 10 -10.65 -1.11 3.28
C GLY A 10 -10.07 -0.21 4.38
N GLU A 11 -8.90 0.38 4.16
CA GLU A 11 -8.30 1.35 5.09
C GLU A 11 -8.96 2.73 5.06
N PHE A 12 -9.48 3.14 3.89
CA PHE A 12 -10.07 4.46 3.64
C PHE A 12 -11.42 4.32 2.92
N PRO A 13 -12.44 3.74 3.56
CA PRO A 13 -13.75 3.55 2.93
C PRO A 13 -14.41 4.87 2.56
N GLU A 14 -14.15 5.91 3.36
CA GLU A 14 -14.58 7.29 3.14
C GLU A 14 -13.92 7.98 1.94
N ALA A 15 -12.76 7.50 1.48
CA ALA A 15 -12.06 8.04 0.32
C ALA A 15 -12.24 7.18 -0.95
N PHE A 16 -13.18 6.22 -0.96
CA PHE A 16 -13.39 5.28 -2.07
C PHE A 16 -13.52 5.96 -3.45
N GLU A 17 -14.40 6.96 -3.56
CA GLU A 17 -14.61 7.68 -4.81
C GLU A 17 -13.34 8.41 -5.27
N ARG A 18 -12.60 9.00 -4.33
CA ARG A 18 -11.34 9.70 -4.61
C ARG A 18 -10.23 8.75 -5.04
N ILE A 19 -10.15 7.55 -4.44
CA ILE A 19 -9.21 6.50 -4.84
C ILE A 19 -9.46 6.06 -6.27
N LEU A 20 -10.73 5.85 -6.66
CA LEU A 20 -11.10 5.45 -8.02
C LEU A 20 -10.83 6.57 -9.03
N GLU A 21 -11.11 7.82 -8.67
CA GLU A 21 -10.79 8.96 -9.52
C GLU A 21 -9.27 9.06 -9.75
N LEU A 22 -8.48 9.07 -8.68
CA LEU A 22 -7.02 9.12 -8.72
C LEU A 22 -6.40 7.94 -9.48
N GLU A 23 -7.01 6.76 -9.43
CA GLU A 23 -6.57 5.60 -10.22
C GLU A 23 -6.61 5.87 -11.74
N SER A 24 -7.65 6.57 -12.20
CA SER A 24 -7.82 6.89 -13.61
C SER A 24 -7.11 8.18 -14.03
N VAL A 25 -6.96 9.16 -13.13
CA VAL A 25 -6.39 10.48 -13.46
C VAL A 25 -4.94 10.67 -13.02
N ASP A 26 -4.47 9.95 -12.00
CA ASP A 26 -3.15 10.10 -11.39
C ASP A 26 -2.31 8.81 -11.49
N PRO A 27 -1.42 8.69 -12.49
CA PRO A 27 -0.57 7.51 -12.63
C PRO A 27 0.47 7.36 -11.51
N ASP A 28 0.79 8.44 -10.78
CA ASP A 28 1.70 8.40 -9.62
C ASP A 28 1.00 7.70 -8.44
N PHE A 29 -0.29 7.97 -8.23
CA PHE A 29 -1.13 7.29 -7.26
C PHE A 29 -1.22 5.78 -7.54
N VAL A 30 -1.45 5.40 -8.80
CA VAL A 30 -1.46 3.97 -9.20
C VAL A 30 -0.13 3.29 -8.84
N ARG A 31 0.99 3.99 -9.03
CA ARG A 31 2.32 3.46 -8.68
C ARG A 31 2.50 3.31 -7.18
N LEU A 32 2.05 4.28 -6.39
CA LEU A 32 2.09 4.24 -4.92
C LEU A 32 1.23 3.11 -4.36
N ALA A 33 0.00 2.96 -4.85
CA ALA A 33 -0.91 1.91 -4.44
C ALA A 33 -0.36 0.52 -4.76
N LYS A 34 0.23 0.33 -5.95
CA LYS A 34 0.87 -0.92 -6.35
C LYS A 34 2.07 -1.27 -5.47
N GLU A 35 2.88 -0.27 -5.10
CA GLU A 35 4.02 -0.47 -4.21
C GLU A 35 3.55 -0.81 -2.79
N TYR A 36 2.48 -0.18 -2.32
CA TYR A 36 1.86 -0.47 -1.03
C TYR A 36 1.35 -1.91 -0.95
N ASP A 37 0.59 -2.35 -1.97
CA ASP A 37 0.07 -3.72 -2.08
C ASP A 37 1.21 -4.75 -2.11
N SER A 38 2.25 -4.48 -2.91
CA SER A 38 3.43 -5.36 -3.00
C SER A 38 4.14 -5.52 -1.65
N ILE A 39 4.25 -4.43 -0.89
CA ILE A 39 4.87 -4.46 0.45
C ILE A 39 3.95 -5.14 1.46
N ASN A 40 2.64 -4.92 1.39
CA ASN A 40 1.70 -5.59 2.29
C ASN A 40 1.68 -7.10 2.05
N ALA A 41 1.66 -7.54 0.79
CA ALA A 41 1.80 -8.94 0.42
C ALA A 41 3.13 -9.54 0.90
N ALA A 42 4.24 -8.81 0.73
CA ALA A 42 5.54 -9.24 1.24
C ALA A 42 5.55 -9.37 2.77
N LEU A 43 4.97 -8.40 3.49
CA LEU A 43 4.83 -8.45 4.95
C LEU A 43 3.96 -9.64 5.39
N GLN A 44 2.82 -9.86 4.74
CA GLN A 44 1.91 -10.97 5.05
C GLN A 44 2.56 -12.34 4.77
N LEU A 45 3.37 -12.44 3.70
CA LEU A 45 4.22 -13.59 3.43
C LEU A 45 5.27 -13.77 4.53
N PHE A 46 5.93 -12.70 4.98
CA PHE A 46 6.89 -12.76 6.08
C PHE A 46 6.25 -13.09 7.43
N GLU A 47 5.02 -12.65 7.70
CA GLU A 47 4.28 -13.02 8.90
C GLU A 47 3.90 -14.51 8.89
N THR A 48 3.67 -15.06 7.71
CA THR A 48 3.36 -16.49 7.52
C THR A 48 4.62 -17.36 7.48
N SER A 49 5.70 -16.87 6.88
CA SER A 49 7.01 -17.51 6.85
C SER A 49 7.76 -17.17 8.13
N ILE A 50 7.63 -18.04 9.13
CA ILE A 50 8.39 -17.99 10.40
C ILE A 50 9.89 -18.24 10.11
N ASP A 51 10.56 -17.26 9.51
CA ASP A 51 11.98 -17.34 9.18
C ASP A 51 12.76 -16.27 9.96
N PRO A 52 13.64 -16.67 10.90
CA PRO A 52 14.35 -15.76 11.78
C PRO A 52 15.38 -14.88 11.05
N VAL A 53 15.73 -15.19 9.79
CA VAL A 53 16.74 -14.45 9.01
C VAL A 53 16.17 -13.16 8.41
N SER A 54 14.85 -12.98 8.34
CA SER A 54 14.22 -11.83 7.67
C SER A 54 14.13 -10.54 8.51
N ASN A 55 14.63 -10.55 9.75
CA ASN A 55 14.38 -9.46 10.70
C ASN A 55 14.87 -8.07 10.22
N GLY A 56 15.90 -8.03 9.37
CA GLY A 56 16.40 -6.79 8.75
C GLY A 56 15.49 -6.23 7.64
N HIS A 57 15.04 -7.08 6.71
CA HIS A 57 14.16 -6.67 5.61
C HIS A 57 12.78 -6.24 6.10
N HIS A 58 12.27 -6.88 7.15
CA HIS A 58 10.97 -6.57 7.72
C HIS A 58 10.87 -5.15 8.29
N LYS A 59 11.94 -4.64 8.92
CA LYS A 59 12.00 -3.25 9.42
C LYS A 59 11.95 -2.22 8.29
N ASP A 60 12.60 -2.51 7.17
CA ASP A 60 12.60 -1.63 6.00
C ASP A 60 11.24 -1.64 5.28
N LEU A 61 10.63 -2.82 5.14
CA LEU A 61 9.28 -2.96 4.59
C LEU A 61 8.24 -2.21 5.44
N ARG A 62 8.30 -2.33 6.77
CA ARG A 62 7.40 -1.56 7.67
C ARG A 62 7.60 -0.06 7.49
N ARG A 63 8.84 0.43 7.41
CA ARG A 63 9.11 1.86 7.17
C ARG A 63 8.54 2.32 5.83
N ARG A 64 8.75 1.55 4.77
CA ARG A 64 8.18 1.85 3.44
C ARG A 64 6.65 1.81 3.45
N LYS A 65 6.03 0.84 4.11
CA LYS A 65 4.56 0.76 4.26
C LYS A 65 4.01 2.06 4.87
N ILE A 66 4.61 2.54 5.96
CA ILE A 66 4.18 3.79 6.62
C ILE A 66 4.37 4.99 5.69
N TYR A 67 5.51 5.07 5.01
CA TYR A 67 5.78 6.16 4.06
C TYR A 67 4.80 6.19 2.89
N LEU A 68 4.51 5.03 2.31
CA LEU A 68 3.54 4.90 1.22
C LEU A 68 2.13 5.22 1.70
N LYS A 69 1.73 4.73 2.88
CA LYS A 69 0.45 5.08 3.48
C LYS A 69 0.30 6.59 3.66
N GLN A 70 1.32 7.28 4.17
CA GLN A 70 1.28 8.74 4.30
C GLN A 70 1.15 9.42 2.95
N LYS A 71 1.92 9.01 1.94
CA LYS A 71 1.81 9.56 0.59
C LYS A 71 0.42 9.37 0.00
N ILE A 72 -0.14 8.17 0.15
CA ILE A 72 -1.49 7.86 -0.32
C ILE A 72 -2.47 8.76 0.42
N CYS A 73 -2.46 8.81 1.76
CA CYS A 73 -3.25 9.74 2.57
C CYS A 73 -3.19 11.17 2.03
N THR A 74 -1.99 11.70 1.78
CA THR A 74 -1.83 13.05 1.24
C THR A 74 -2.53 13.20 -0.11
N ARG A 75 -2.45 12.21 -1.01
CA ARG A 75 -3.13 12.26 -2.32
C ARG A 75 -4.65 12.20 -2.21
N ILE A 76 -5.20 11.40 -1.30
CA ILE A 76 -6.66 11.29 -1.12
C ILE A 76 -7.25 12.45 -0.31
N SER A 77 -6.43 13.15 0.50
CA SER A 77 -6.84 14.33 1.26
C SER A 77 -6.58 15.67 0.54
N ASP A 78 -5.94 15.64 -0.63
CA ASP A 78 -5.76 16.79 -1.54
C ASP A 78 -6.99 16.96 -2.44
#